data_AF-A0A4P8LCF2-F1
#
_entry.id   AF-A0A4P8LCF2-F1
#
_cell.length_a   1.000
_cell.length_b   1.000
_cell.length_c   1.000
_cell.angle_alpha   90.00
_cell.angle_beta   90.00
_cell.angle_gamma   90.00
#
_symmetry.space_group_name_H-M   'P 1'
#
loop_
_entity.id
_entity.type
_entity.pdbx_description
1 polymer ?
#
loop_
_entity_poly.entity_id
_entity_poly.type
_entity_poly.pdbx_seq_one_letter_code
_entity_poly.pdbx_strand_id
1 'polypeptide(L)'
;IIAEYIWIGGSGMDLRSKARTLPGPVSDPSKLPKWNYDGSSTGQAPGEDSEVILYPQAIFKDPFRRGNNILVMCDCYTPAGEPIPTNKRNAAAKIFSNPAVAAEEPWYGIEQEYTLLQKDINWPLGWPVGGFPGPQGPYYCSIGAEKSFGRDIVDSHYKACLFAGINISGINGEVMPGQWEFQVGPSVGISAGDQVWVARYILERITEIAGVVVTFDPKPIPGDWNGAGAHTNYSTESMRKDGGFE
;
A
#
# COMPACT_ATOMS: atom_id res chain seq x y z
N ILE A 1 9.47 13.58 18.24
CA ILE A 1 9.56 12.63 17.12
C ILE A 1 8.92 13.24 15.88
N ILE A 2 9.21 12.71 14.69
CA ILE A 2 8.51 13.06 13.45
C ILE A 2 7.42 12.01 13.21
N ALA A 3 6.21 12.47 12.89
CA ALA A 3 5.08 11.64 12.49
C ALA A 3 4.64 12.02 11.08
N GLU A 4 4.72 11.09 10.14
CA GLU A 4 4.27 11.22 8.75
C GLU A 4 2.82 10.76 8.65
N TYR A 5 1.89 11.69 8.43
CA TYR A 5 0.47 11.38 8.27
C TYR A 5 0.21 11.04 6.81
N ILE A 6 -0.31 9.85 6.54
CA ILE A 6 -0.56 9.29 5.21
C ILE A 6 -2.07 9.16 5.01
N TRP A 7 -2.57 9.53 3.84
CA TRP A 7 -3.97 9.35 3.47
C TRP A 7 -4.15 9.08 1.97
N ILE A 8 -5.35 8.63 1.61
CA ILE A 8 -5.77 8.39 0.23
C ILE A 8 -6.43 9.67 -0.32
N GLY A 9 -5.97 10.13 -1.48
CA GLY A 9 -6.44 11.33 -2.16
C GLY A 9 -7.74 11.15 -2.94
N GLY A 10 -8.08 12.16 -3.74
CA GLY A 10 -9.37 12.25 -4.43
C GLY A 10 -9.59 11.23 -5.55
N SER A 11 -8.53 10.68 -6.14
CA SER A 11 -8.68 9.61 -7.14
C SER A 11 -9.07 8.26 -6.52
N GLY A 12 -8.88 8.11 -5.20
CA GLY A 12 -9.02 6.84 -4.50
C GLY A 12 -7.83 5.89 -4.66
N MET A 13 -6.82 6.26 -5.44
CA MET A 13 -5.59 5.48 -5.65
C MET A 13 -4.31 6.28 -5.32
N ASP A 14 -4.36 7.61 -5.41
CA ASP A 14 -3.21 8.47 -5.09
C ASP A 14 -2.97 8.57 -3.58
N LEU A 15 -1.77 8.20 -3.14
CA LEU A 15 -1.35 8.38 -1.75
C LEU A 15 -0.74 9.77 -1.55
N ARG A 16 -1.05 10.37 -0.40
CA ARG A 16 -0.55 11.69 0.00
C ARG A 16 0.00 11.60 1.42
N SER A 17 1.01 12.41 1.72
CA SER A 17 1.48 12.51 3.10
C SER A 17 2.04 13.88 3.45
N LYS A 18 2.12 14.16 4.75
CA LYS A 18 2.90 15.27 5.31
C LYS A 18 3.32 14.97 6.75
N ALA A 19 4.40 15.60 7.18
CA ALA A 19 5.01 15.33 8.49
C ALA A 19 4.80 16.45 9.50
N ARG A 20 4.66 16.08 10.79
CA ARG A 20 4.70 17.00 11.93
C ARG A 20 5.67 16.54 13.02
N THR A 21 6.10 17.50 13.84
CA THR A 21 6.83 17.23 15.07
C THR A 21 5.86 16.98 16.22
N LEU A 22 6.08 15.90 16.97
CA LEU A 22 5.40 15.57 18.23
C LEU A 22 6.38 15.64 19.41
N PRO A 23 5.92 15.98 20.63
CA PRO A 23 6.80 16.15 21.80
C PRO A 23 7.57 14.88 22.19
N GLY A 24 7.02 13.69 21.95
CA GLY A 24 7.64 12.42 22.34
C GLY A 24 7.06 11.22 21.61
N PRO A 25 7.59 10.00 21.86
CA PRO A 25 7.11 8.77 21.24
C PRO A 25 5.63 8.48 21.53
N VAL A 26 4.93 7.92 20.54
CA VAL A 26 3.52 7.51 20.65
C VAL A 26 3.35 6.14 19.99
N SER A 27 2.66 5.22 20.66
CA SER A 27 2.40 3.85 20.17
C SER A 27 0.91 3.52 20.02
N ASP A 28 0.03 4.39 20.52
CA ASP A 28 -1.42 4.23 20.46
C ASP A 28 -1.99 5.29 19.48
N PRO A 29 -2.60 4.88 18.35
CA PRO A 29 -3.15 5.81 17.36
C PRO A 29 -4.14 6.82 17.96
N SER A 30 -4.92 6.43 18.98
CA SER A 30 -5.93 7.31 19.60
C SER A 30 -5.32 8.49 20.37
N LYS A 31 -4.03 8.40 20.73
CA LYS A 31 -3.27 9.46 21.41
C LYS A 31 -2.61 10.44 20.44
N LEU A 32 -2.63 10.15 19.14
CA LEU A 32 -2.13 11.08 18.13
C LEU A 32 -3.14 12.21 17.91
N PRO A 33 -2.68 13.46 17.75
CA PRO A 33 -3.58 14.55 17.42
C PRO A 33 -4.20 14.33 16.04
N LYS A 34 -5.51 14.59 15.91
CA LYS A 34 -6.11 14.81 14.60
C LYS A 34 -5.36 15.95 13.90
N TRP A 35 -5.41 15.93 12.58
CA TRP A 35 -4.84 17.00 11.77
C TRP A 35 -5.76 17.32 10.61
N ASN A 36 -5.36 18.23 9.75
CA ASN A 36 -6.15 18.66 8.61
C ASN A 36 -5.25 18.82 7.39
N TYR A 37 -5.81 18.91 6.20
CA TYR A 37 -5.13 19.30 4.97
C TYR A 37 -6.07 20.07 4.05
N ASP A 38 -5.50 20.68 3.01
CA ASP A 38 -6.25 21.33 1.95
C ASP A 38 -6.79 20.29 0.97
N GLY A 39 -8.06 19.95 1.12
CA GLY A 39 -8.79 19.03 0.27
C GLY A 39 -9.05 19.56 -1.13
N SER A 40 -9.00 20.87 -1.36
CA SER A 40 -9.15 21.42 -2.73
C SER A 40 -7.96 21.03 -3.62
N SER A 41 -6.76 20.95 -3.02
CA SER A 41 -5.53 20.50 -3.67
C SER A 41 -5.45 18.99 -3.93
N THR A 42 -6.45 18.22 -3.46
CA THR A 42 -6.54 16.77 -3.68
C THR A 42 -7.87 16.34 -4.30
N GLY A 43 -8.73 17.29 -4.69
CA GLY A 43 -10.06 17.00 -5.27
C GLY A 43 -11.04 16.38 -4.27
N GLN A 44 -10.90 16.69 -2.98
CA GLN A 44 -11.72 16.14 -1.88
C GLN A 44 -12.62 17.18 -1.20
N ALA A 45 -12.44 18.46 -1.49
CA ALA A 45 -13.25 19.57 -0.97
C ALA A 45 -13.26 20.75 -1.97
N PRO A 46 -14.29 21.62 -1.98
CA PRO A 46 -14.28 22.85 -2.77
C PRO A 46 -13.29 23.90 -2.20
N GLY A 47 -13.02 24.97 -2.94
CA GLY A 47 -12.04 25.98 -2.52
C GLY A 47 -12.48 26.84 -1.35
N GLU A 48 -13.78 27.15 -1.27
CA GLU A 48 -14.39 27.98 -0.23
C GLU A 48 -14.55 27.29 1.14
N ASP A 49 -14.53 25.95 1.16
CA ASP A 49 -14.54 25.10 2.36
C ASP A 49 -13.60 23.92 2.15
N SER A 50 -12.31 24.22 2.12
CA SER A 50 -11.27 23.29 1.65
C SER A 50 -10.74 22.35 2.72
N GLU A 51 -11.12 22.52 3.98
CA GLU A 51 -10.53 21.77 5.08
C GLU A 51 -11.05 20.31 5.12
N VAL A 52 -10.12 19.36 5.13
CA VAL A 52 -10.41 17.94 5.38
C VAL A 52 -9.60 17.45 6.57
N ILE A 53 -10.24 16.71 7.46
CA ILE A 53 -9.68 16.27 8.74
C ILE A 53 -9.13 14.85 8.63
N LEU A 54 -7.89 14.66 9.10
CA LEU A 54 -7.17 13.40 9.20
C LEU A 54 -7.35 12.81 10.59
N TYR A 55 -7.85 11.57 10.62
CA TYR A 55 -8.04 10.78 11.83
C TYR A 55 -6.97 9.69 11.85
N PRO A 56 -6.05 9.67 12.84
CA PRO A 56 -5.04 8.61 12.97
C PRO A 56 -5.69 7.25 13.24
N GLN A 57 -5.30 6.22 12.48
CA GLN A 57 -5.90 4.88 12.56
C GLN A 57 -4.89 3.78 12.87
N ALA A 58 -3.71 3.82 12.26
CA ALA A 58 -2.64 2.84 12.50
C ALA A 58 -1.28 3.52 12.55
N ILE A 59 -0.38 3.00 13.38
CA ILE A 59 0.99 3.47 13.55
C ILE A 59 1.95 2.39 13.06
N PHE A 60 2.93 2.80 12.26
CA PHE A 60 4.05 1.98 11.82
C PHE A 60 5.37 2.72 12.08
N LYS A 61 6.48 1.99 12.18
CA LYS A 61 7.80 2.66 12.27
C LYS A 61 8.17 3.23 10.91
N ASP A 62 8.76 4.42 10.89
CA ASP A 62 9.23 5.06 9.65
C ASP A 62 10.57 4.44 9.20
N PRO A 63 10.63 3.65 8.12
CA PRO A 63 11.87 3.01 7.67
C PRO A 63 12.86 4.01 7.05
N PHE A 64 12.39 5.19 6.65
CA PHE A 64 13.20 6.23 6.01
C PHE A 64 13.90 7.09 7.06
N ARG A 65 13.14 7.58 8.04
CA ARG A 65 13.68 8.43 9.12
C ARG A 65 14.27 7.63 10.27
N ARG A 66 13.87 6.36 10.45
CA ARG A 66 14.30 5.44 11.51
C ARG A 66 14.12 6.05 12.91
N GLY A 67 14.78 5.46 13.91
CA GLY A 67 14.67 5.89 15.31
C GLY A 67 13.24 5.75 15.84
N ASN A 68 12.78 6.76 16.59
CA ASN A 68 11.43 6.78 17.16
C ASN A 68 10.38 7.46 16.26
N ASN A 69 10.70 7.66 14.97
CA ASN A 69 9.81 8.31 14.01
C ASN A 69 8.79 7.31 13.46
N ILE A 70 7.60 7.79 13.11
CA ILE A 70 6.47 6.93 12.77
C ILE A 70 5.79 7.36 11.47
N LEU A 71 5.24 6.38 10.77
CA LEU A 71 4.20 6.55 9.75
C LEU A 71 2.84 6.38 10.44
N VAL A 72 1.87 7.19 10.03
CA VAL A 72 0.52 7.21 10.58
C VAL A 72 -0.46 7.08 9.42
N MET A 73 -1.09 5.91 9.29
CA MET A 73 -2.18 5.75 8.34
C MET A 73 -3.42 6.45 8.89
N CYS A 74 -4.00 7.34 8.09
CA CYS A 74 -5.19 8.10 8.43
C CYS A 74 -6.37 7.77 7.52
N ASP A 75 -7.57 8.01 8.02
CA ASP A 75 -8.75 8.20 7.18
C ASP A 75 -9.29 9.64 7.30
N CYS A 76 -10.19 9.99 6.38
CA CYS A 76 -10.52 11.38 6.08
C CYS A 76 -12.00 11.70 6.35
N TYR A 77 -12.23 12.89 6.90
CA TYR A 77 -13.54 13.38 7.32
C TYR A 77 -13.72 14.86 6.99
N THR A 78 -14.95 15.29 6.83
CA THR A 78 -15.29 16.71 6.83
C THR A 78 -15.06 17.33 8.22
N PRO A 79 -14.99 18.66 8.35
CA PRO A 79 -14.92 19.33 9.65
C PRO A 79 -16.12 19.01 10.56
N ALA A 80 -17.29 18.69 9.97
CA ALA A 80 -18.49 18.26 10.68
C ALA A 80 -18.39 16.82 11.25
N GLY A 81 -17.34 16.06 10.90
CA GLY A 81 -17.13 14.69 11.38
C GLY A 81 -17.72 13.60 10.49
N GLU A 82 -18.12 13.93 9.26
CA GLU A 82 -18.66 12.97 8.30
C GLU A 82 -17.56 12.36 7.41
N PRO A 83 -17.54 11.04 7.15
CA PRO A 83 -16.55 10.44 6.28
C PRO A 83 -16.72 10.97 4.84
N ILE A 84 -15.64 11.46 4.24
CA ILE A 84 -15.71 11.95 2.85
C ILE A 84 -15.92 10.80 1.85
N PRO A 85 -16.41 11.04 0.61
CA PRO A 85 -16.75 9.97 -0.34
C PRO A 85 -15.63 8.97 -0.67
N THR A 86 -14.37 9.43 -0.62
CA THR A 86 -13.17 8.60 -0.85
C THR A 86 -12.71 7.84 0.41
N ASN A 87 -13.27 8.11 1.60
CA ASN A 87 -13.02 7.33 2.80
C ASN A 87 -13.76 5.98 2.74
N LYS A 88 -13.12 4.98 2.14
CA LYS A 88 -13.64 3.59 2.11
C LYS A 88 -13.39 2.83 3.41
N ARG A 89 -12.45 3.30 4.23
CA ARG A 89 -12.09 2.67 5.50
C ARG A 89 -13.24 2.73 6.50
N ASN A 90 -14.00 3.82 6.56
CA ASN A 90 -15.11 3.98 7.51
C ASN A 90 -16.17 2.88 7.38
N ALA A 91 -16.59 2.55 6.15
CA ALA A 91 -17.56 1.50 5.90
C ALA A 91 -17.00 0.11 6.23
N ALA A 92 -15.74 -0.17 5.85
CA ALA A 92 -15.06 -1.41 6.19
C ALA A 92 -14.92 -1.59 7.72
N ALA A 93 -14.58 -0.52 8.45
CA ALA A 93 -14.46 -0.54 9.89
C ALA A 93 -15.79 -0.91 10.57
N LYS A 94 -16.93 -0.42 10.06
CA LYS A 94 -18.26 -0.81 10.56
C LYS A 94 -18.54 -2.30 10.37
N ILE A 95 -18.15 -2.88 9.23
CA ILE A 95 -18.30 -4.32 8.96
C ILE A 95 -17.45 -5.14 9.93
N PHE A 96 -16.16 -4.81 10.07
CA PHE A 96 -15.26 -5.55 10.97
C PHE A 96 -15.54 -5.32 12.45
N SER A 97 -16.25 -4.24 12.81
CA SER A 97 -16.73 -4.01 14.18
C SER A 97 -18.04 -4.74 14.48
N ASN A 98 -18.71 -5.35 13.48
CA ASN A 98 -19.89 -6.16 13.73
C ASN A 98 -19.50 -7.40 14.57
N PRO A 99 -20.12 -7.65 15.73
CA PRO A 99 -19.75 -8.77 16.60
C PRO A 99 -19.79 -10.13 15.90
N ALA A 100 -20.70 -10.34 14.96
CA ALA A 100 -20.79 -11.60 14.20
C ALA A 100 -19.59 -11.80 13.25
N VAL A 101 -19.06 -10.72 12.68
CA VAL A 101 -17.87 -10.76 11.83
C VAL A 101 -16.61 -10.87 12.69
N ALA A 102 -16.52 -10.09 13.77
CA ALA A 102 -15.38 -10.12 14.68
C ALA A 102 -15.20 -11.51 15.33
N ALA A 103 -16.30 -12.20 15.67
CA ALA A 103 -16.27 -13.56 16.21
C ALA A 103 -15.74 -14.61 15.24
N GLU A 104 -15.87 -14.38 13.93
CA GLU A 104 -15.34 -15.27 12.88
C GLU A 104 -13.87 -14.97 12.53
N GLU A 105 -13.24 -13.96 13.14
CA GLU A 105 -11.82 -13.62 12.96
C GLU A 105 -11.32 -13.74 11.50
N PRO A 106 -11.85 -12.91 10.57
CA PRO A 106 -11.54 -13.02 9.16
C PRO A 106 -10.08 -12.65 8.90
N TRP A 107 -9.34 -13.57 8.29
CA TRP A 107 -7.96 -13.38 7.87
C TRP A 107 -7.91 -13.09 6.37
N TYR A 108 -7.02 -12.19 6.00
CA TYR A 108 -6.74 -11.84 4.61
C TYR A 108 -5.24 -11.98 4.31
N GLY A 109 -4.93 -12.56 3.16
CA GLY A 109 -3.61 -12.53 2.55
C GLY A 109 -3.71 -11.91 1.16
N ILE A 110 -3.13 -10.73 0.95
CA ILE A 110 -3.28 -9.97 -0.30
C ILE A 110 -1.95 -9.96 -1.05
N GLU A 111 -2.00 -10.41 -2.31
CA GLU A 111 -0.88 -10.52 -3.23
C GLU A 111 -0.89 -9.30 -4.16
N GLN A 112 -0.06 -8.29 -3.90
CA GLN A 112 -0.02 -7.08 -4.69
C GLN A 112 1.01 -7.20 -5.82
N GLU A 113 0.53 -7.32 -7.05
CA GLU A 113 1.37 -7.18 -8.23
C GLU A 113 1.52 -5.71 -8.63
N TYR A 114 2.67 -5.37 -9.21
CA TYR A 114 2.97 -4.02 -9.68
C TYR A 114 4.03 -4.06 -10.78
N THR A 115 4.12 -3.00 -11.58
CA THR A 115 5.15 -2.87 -12.62
C THR A 115 6.01 -1.63 -12.38
N LEU A 116 7.32 -1.80 -12.52
CA LEU A 116 8.31 -0.72 -12.44
C LEU A 116 8.53 -0.13 -13.83
N LEU A 117 8.50 1.19 -13.94
CA LEU A 117 8.59 1.95 -15.18
C LEU A 117 9.75 2.96 -15.12
N GLN A 118 10.39 3.14 -16.26
CA GLN A 118 11.38 4.19 -16.50
C GLN A 118 10.68 5.55 -16.51
N LYS A 119 11.12 6.45 -15.64
CA LYS A 119 10.45 7.73 -15.34
C LYS A 119 10.14 8.59 -16.56
N ASP A 120 11.13 8.78 -17.45
CA ASP A 120 11.00 9.79 -18.52
C ASP A 120 10.22 9.30 -19.74
N ILE A 121 10.11 7.99 -19.92
CA ILE A 121 9.48 7.37 -21.10
C ILE A 121 8.23 6.55 -20.77
N ASN A 122 7.92 6.37 -19.49
CA ASN A 122 6.80 5.57 -18.99
C ASN A 122 6.75 4.16 -19.61
N TRP A 123 7.92 3.53 -19.70
CA TRP A 123 8.13 2.19 -20.30
C TRP A 123 8.73 1.25 -19.26
N PRO A 124 8.43 -0.07 -19.26
CA PRO A 124 8.86 -0.93 -18.16
C PRO A 124 10.38 -0.99 -17.97
N LEU A 125 10.80 -1.13 -16.72
CA LEU A 125 12.20 -1.20 -16.34
C LEU A 125 12.87 -2.44 -16.96
N GLY A 126 14.02 -2.26 -17.60
CA GLY A 126 14.73 -3.32 -18.31
C GLY A 126 14.32 -3.51 -19.76
N TRP A 127 13.28 -2.81 -20.23
CA TRP A 127 12.86 -2.88 -21.62
C TRP A 127 13.68 -1.89 -22.48
N PRO A 128 14.01 -2.26 -23.74
CA PRO A 128 14.65 -1.34 -24.65
C PRO A 128 13.69 -0.19 -25.01
N VAL A 129 14.21 1.03 -25.11
CA VAL A 129 13.42 2.21 -25.47
C VAL A 129 12.79 2.01 -26.85
N GLY A 130 11.46 2.11 -26.93
CA GLY A 130 10.72 1.90 -28.18
C GLY A 130 10.68 0.46 -28.68
N GLY A 131 11.06 -0.51 -27.84
CA GLY A 131 11.07 -1.93 -28.19
C GLY A 131 10.59 -2.84 -27.07
N PHE A 132 10.72 -4.14 -27.33
CA PHE A 132 10.31 -5.21 -26.42
C PHE A 132 11.53 -6.08 -26.07
N PRO A 133 11.59 -6.64 -24.85
CA PRO A 133 12.55 -7.68 -24.53
C PRO A 133 12.17 -9.00 -25.21
N GLY A 134 12.89 -10.09 -24.91
CA GLY A 134 12.49 -11.43 -25.33
C GLY A 134 11.10 -11.83 -24.81
N PRO A 135 10.47 -12.87 -25.38
CA PRO A 135 9.14 -13.30 -24.95
C PRO A 135 9.11 -13.71 -23.47
N GLN A 136 7.92 -13.66 -22.87
CA GLN A 136 7.68 -14.10 -21.48
C GLN A 136 8.13 -15.56 -21.29
N GLY A 137 8.58 -15.89 -20.07
CA GLY A 137 9.11 -17.22 -19.73
C GLY A 137 10.34 -17.17 -18.82
N PRO A 138 11.43 -16.48 -19.19
CA PRO A 138 12.66 -16.49 -18.39
C PRO A 138 12.66 -15.53 -17.19
N TYR A 139 11.59 -14.75 -16.98
CA TYR A 139 11.55 -13.65 -16.01
C TYR A 139 11.00 -14.04 -14.63
N TYR A 140 9.97 -14.89 -14.60
CA TYR A 140 9.33 -15.34 -13.36
C TYR A 140 10.35 -16.00 -12.43
N CYS A 141 10.44 -15.52 -11.18
CA CYS A 141 11.37 -16.00 -10.15
C CYS A 141 12.85 -16.07 -10.59
N SER A 142 13.26 -15.24 -11.55
CA SER A 142 14.57 -15.31 -12.18
C SER A 142 15.68 -14.59 -11.41
N ILE A 143 16.93 -14.95 -11.72
CA ILE A 143 18.14 -14.21 -11.30
C ILE A 143 18.98 -13.84 -12.53
N GLY A 144 19.75 -12.76 -12.42
CA GLY A 144 20.67 -12.29 -13.46
C GLY A 144 20.21 -10.97 -14.11
N ALA A 145 21.19 -10.20 -14.58
CA ALA A 145 21.00 -8.82 -15.06
C ALA A 145 20.09 -8.71 -16.29
N GLU A 146 19.97 -9.77 -17.09
CA GLU A 146 19.13 -9.80 -18.30
C GLU A 146 17.68 -10.22 -18.03
N LYS A 147 17.33 -10.55 -16.78
CA LYS A 147 16.04 -11.17 -16.45
C LYS A 147 15.34 -10.50 -15.27
N SER A 148 16.10 -10.06 -14.27
CA SER A 148 15.58 -9.55 -13.01
C SER A 148 15.88 -8.06 -12.86
N PHE A 149 14.92 -7.22 -13.23
CA PHE A 149 15.06 -5.75 -13.27
C PHE A 149 14.42 -5.09 -12.05
N GLY A 150 15.19 -4.32 -11.27
CA GLY A 150 14.67 -3.58 -10.10
C GLY A 150 14.63 -4.35 -8.79
N ARG A 151 15.42 -5.43 -8.65
CA ARG A 151 15.50 -6.22 -7.40
C ARG A 151 15.97 -5.40 -6.20
N ASP A 152 16.79 -4.38 -6.42
CA ASP A 152 17.22 -3.44 -5.39
C ASP A 152 16.05 -2.69 -4.73
N ILE A 153 15.07 -2.25 -5.53
CA ILE A 153 13.80 -1.67 -5.05
C ILE A 153 13.04 -2.70 -4.22
N VAL A 154 12.88 -3.92 -4.75
CA VAL A 154 12.07 -4.97 -4.12
C VAL A 154 12.67 -5.42 -2.77
N ASP A 155 13.96 -5.72 -2.71
CA ASP A 155 14.62 -6.15 -1.48
C ASP A 155 14.66 -5.03 -0.43
N SER A 156 14.77 -3.77 -0.88
CA SER A 156 14.69 -2.60 0.00
C SER A 156 13.28 -2.43 0.58
N HIS A 157 12.25 -2.59 -0.26
CA HIS A 157 10.85 -2.55 0.15
C HIS A 157 10.52 -3.65 1.15
N TYR A 158 10.97 -4.87 0.90
CA TYR A 158 10.72 -5.99 1.80
C TYR A 158 11.30 -5.72 3.20
N LYS A 159 12.56 -5.29 3.29
CA LYS A 159 13.20 -4.92 4.56
C LYS A 159 12.53 -3.73 5.23
N ALA A 160 12.11 -2.73 4.45
CA ALA A 160 11.42 -1.55 4.97
C ALA A 160 10.05 -1.89 5.57
N CYS A 161 9.27 -2.76 4.92
CA CYS A 161 7.99 -3.26 5.42
C CYS A 161 8.16 -4.07 6.71
N LEU A 162 9.14 -4.99 6.76
CA LEU A 162 9.47 -5.74 7.97
C LEU A 162 9.86 -4.80 9.12
N PHE A 163 10.72 -3.81 8.85
CA PHE A 163 11.10 -2.80 9.84
C PHE A 163 9.91 -1.98 10.34
N ALA A 164 9.01 -1.58 9.43
CA ALA A 164 7.82 -0.79 9.73
C ALA A 164 6.81 -1.55 10.62
N GLY A 165 6.88 -2.88 10.63
CA GLY A 165 5.95 -3.76 11.33
C GLY A 165 4.76 -4.21 10.46
N ILE A 166 4.89 -4.12 9.14
CA ILE A 166 3.93 -4.70 8.20
C ILE A 166 4.15 -6.22 8.17
N ASN A 167 3.06 -7.00 8.21
CA ASN A 167 3.07 -8.44 8.09
C ASN A 167 3.24 -8.88 6.62
N ILE A 168 4.36 -8.47 6.02
CA ILE A 168 4.76 -8.87 4.68
C ILE A 168 5.29 -10.31 4.73
N SER A 169 4.70 -11.20 3.94
CA SER A 169 4.94 -12.65 4.01
C SER A 169 5.85 -13.17 2.90
N GLY A 170 6.00 -12.45 1.80
CA GLY A 170 6.89 -12.83 0.72
C GLY A 170 6.96 -11.81 -0.41
N ILE A 171 7.82 -12.12 -1.38
CA ILE A 171 8.03 -11.39 -2.63
C ILE A 171 8.41 -12.38 -3.74
N ASN A 172 8.12 -12.03 -4.99
CA ASN A 172 8.65 -12.73 -6.17
C ASN A 172 8.73 -11.79 -7.38
N GLY A 173 9.61 -12.15 -8.33
CA GLY A 173 9.59 -11.55 -9.66
C GLY A 173 8.50 -12.19 -10.49
N GLU A 174 7.69 -11.38 -11.16
CA GLU A 174 6.52 -11.83 -11.91
C GLU A 174 6.85 -12.19 -13.37
N VAL A 175 5.83 -12.67 -14.10
CA VAL A 175 5.97 -13.17 -15.48
C VAL A 175 6.44 -12.09 -16.46
N MET A 176 5.93 -10.86 -16.34
CA MET A 176 6.34 -9.76 -17.20
C MET A 176 7.67 -9.14 -16.72
N PRO A 177 8.65 -8.88 -17.61
CA PRO A 177 9.91 -8.26 -17.22
C PRO A 177 9.68 -6.86 -16.62
N GLY A 178 10.19 -6.64 -15.41
CA GLY A 178 9.96 -5.40 -14.64
C GLY A 178 8.68 -5.43 -13.78
N GLN A 179 7.91 -6.52 -13.82
CA GLN A 179 6.79 -6.79 -12.93
C GLN A 179 7.23 -7.58 -11.70
N TRP A 180 6.62 -7.28 -10.57
CA TRP A 180 6.93 -7.87 -9.27
C TRP A 180 5.69 -8.02 -8.43
N GLU A 181 5.79 -8.84 -7.37
CA GLU A 181 4.74 -9.05 -6.39
C GLU A 181 5.29 -8.95 -4.97
N PHE A 182 4.46 -8.45 -4.05
CA PHE A 182 4.64 -8.66 -2.62
C PHE A 182 3.34 -9.14 -1.97
N GLN A 183 3.46 -9.98 -0.94
CA GLN A 183 2.30 -10.52 -0.21
C GLN A 183 2.21 -9.93 1.20
N VAL A 184 1.02 -9.50 1.62
CA VAL A 184 0.73 -9.04 2.99
C VAL A 184 -0.30 -9.95 3.62
N GLY A 185 0.08 -10.63 4.71
CA GLY A 185 -0.82 -11.44 5.52
C GLY A 185 -0.22 -12.77 5.98
N PRO A 186 -0.96 -13.55 6.80
CA PRO A 186 -2.36 -13.32 7.15
C PRO A 186 -2.55 -12.12 8.10
N SER A 187 -3.50 -11.25 7.79
CA SER A 187 -3.84 -10.05 8.58
C SER A 187 -5.34 -10.02 8.88
N VAL A 188 -5.70 -9.67 10.12
CA VAL A 188 -7.09 -9.74 10.59
C VAL A 188 -7.87 -8.48 10.22
N GLY A 189 -9.02 -8.66 9.56
CA GLY A 189 -10.02 -7.61 9.35
C GLY A 189 -9.46 -6.28 8.82
N ILE A 190 -9.76 -5.19 9.52
CA ILE A 190 -9.42 -3.82 9.10
C ILE A 190 -7.90 -3.60 8.93
N SER A 191 -7.08 -4.34 9.67
CA SER A 191 -5.62 -4.20 9.62
C SER A 191 -5.01 -4.64 8.30
N ALA A 192 -5.69 -5.51 7.53
CA ALA A 192 -5.22 -5.95 6.22
C ALA A 192 -5.18 -4.76 5.23
N GLY A 193 -6.26 -3.96 5.19
CA GLY A 193 -6.31 -2.77 4.36
C GLY A 193 -5.31 -1.70 4.79
N ASP A 194 -5.20 -1.45 6.10
CA ASP A 194 -4.25 -0.47 6.64
C ASP A 194 -2.80 -0.83 6.26
N GLN A 195 -2.43 -2.11 6.36
CA GLN A 195 -1.09 -2.59 6.03
C GLN A 195 -0.78 -2.55 4.53
N VAL A 196 -1.73 -2.95 3.66
CA VAL A 196 -1.51 -2.90 2.20
C VAL A 196 -1.32 -1.46 1.73
N TRP A 197 -2.10 -0.50 2.23
CA TRP A 197 -1.92 0.92 1.87
C TRP A 197 -0.57 1.48 2.31
N VAL A 198 -0.11 1.14 3.51
CA VAL A 198 1.22 1.57 3.97
C VAL A 198 2.34 0.82 3.23
N ALA A 199 2.13 -0.44 2.83
CA ALA A 199 3.08 -1.17 1.99
C ALA A 199 3.22 -0.50 0.61
N ARG A 200 2.11 -0.06 -0.01
CA ARG A 200 2.12 0.73 -1.25
C ARG A 200 2.84 2.07 -1.06
N TYR A 201 2.58 2.77 0.05
CA TYR A 201 3.29 4.01 0.39
C TYR A 201 4.81 3.82 0.46
N ILE A 202 5.26 2.79 1.17
CA ILE A 202 6.68 2.50 1.31
C ILE A 202 7.29 2.14 -0.05
N LEU A 203 6.59 1.36 -0.88
CA LEU A 203 7.05 1.00 -2.23
C LEU A 203 7.25 2.26 -3.10
N GLU A 204 6.24 3.12 -3.18
CA GLU A 204 6.27 4.31 -4.03
C GLU A 204 7.33 5.32 -3.56
N ARG A 205 7.54 5.44 -2.23
CA ARG A 205 8.65 6.24 -1.67
C ARG A 205 10.03 5.65 -1.94
N ILE A 206 10.17 4.33 -2.06
CA ILE A 206 11.44 3.70 -2.46
C ILE A 206 11.69 3.90 -3.95
N THR A 207 10.66 3.78 -4.79
CA THR A 207 10.81 4.05 -6.23
C THR A 207 11.12 5.52 -6.50
N GLU A 208 10.58 6.45 -5.70
CA GLU A 208 10.98 7.87 -5.70
C GLU A 208 12.49 8.04 -5.50
N ILE A 209 13.08 7.36 -4.51
CA ILE A 209 14.53 7.40 -4.24
C ILE A 209 15.33 6.81 -5.43
N ALA A 210 14.81 5.75 -6.06
CA ALA A 210 15.43 5.10 -7.20
C ALA A 210 15.24 5.86 -8.52
N GLY A 211 14.40 6.90 -8.57
CA GLY A 211 14.05 7.60 -9.82
C GLY A 211 13.23 6.73 -10.78
N VAL A 212 12.46 5.77 -10.25
CA VAL A 212 11.60 4.83 -10.97
C VAL A 212 10.14 5.16 -10.67
N VAL A 213 9.26 4.90 -11.63
CA VAL A 213 7.80 5.03 -11.46
C VAL A 213 7.22 3.65 -11.17
N VAL A 214 6.26 3.56 -10.24
CA VAL A 214 5.48 2.35 -10.02
C VAL A 214 4.08 2.54 -10.57
N THR A 215 3.51 1.49 -11.16
CA THR A 215 2.09 1.45 -11.52
C THR A 215 1.41 0.22 -10.93
N PHE A 216 0.18 0.43 -10.46
CA PHE A 216 -0.77 -0.61 -10.05
C PHE A 216 -1.88 -0.81 -11.10
N ASP A 217 -1.70 -0.27 -12.32
CA ASP A 217 -2.61 -0.49 -13.43
C ASP A 217 -2.65 -2.00 -13.77
N PRO A 218 -3.85 -2.60 -13.92
CA PRO A 218 -3.97 -4.04 -14.17
C PRO A 218 -3.47 -4.46 -15.55
N LYS A 219 -3.25 -3.54 -16.48
CA LYS A 219 -2.73 -3.83 -17.82
C LYS A 219 -1.82 -2.69 -18.29
N PRO A 220 -0.60 -2.58 -17.75
CA PRO A 220 0.29 -1.45 -18.01
C PRO A 220 0.81 -1.43 -19.45
N ILE A 221 0.89 -2.60 -20.10
CA ILE A 221 1.32 -2.74 -21.51
C ILE A 221 0.27 -3.58 -22.27
N PRO A 222 -0.24 -3.09 -23.42
CA PRO A 222 -1.17 -3.84 -24.24
C PRO A 222 -0.49 -5.04 -24.94
N GLY A 223 -1.30 -5.98 -25.41
CA GLY A 223 -0.82 -7.18 -26.12
C GLY A 223 -0.53 -8.35 -25.18
N ASP A 224 0.38 -9.22 -25.63
CA ASP A 224 0.70 -10.52 -25.02
C ASP A 224 1.71 -10.42 -23.87
N TRP A 225 1.43 -9.51 -22.95
CA TRP A 225 2.16 -9.31 -21.70
C TRP A 225 1.21 -9.52 -20.53
N ASN A 226 1.68 -10.14 -19.45
CA ASN A 226 0.82 -10.38 -18.28
C ASN A 226 0.24 -9.07 -17.71
N GLY A 227 -0.96 -9.17 -17.15
CA GLY A 227 -1.57 -8.09 -16.38
C GLY A 227 -1.11 -8.12 -14.92
N ALA A 228 -1.54 -7.13 -14.14
CA ALA A 228 -1.27 -7.04 -12.70
C ALA A 228 -2.54 -7.31 -11.87
N GLY A 229 -2.44 -8.27 -10.96
CA GLY A 229 -3.49 -8.67 -10.03
C GLY A 229 -3.36 -8.11 -8.61
N ALA A 230 -4.40 -8.38 -7.82
CA ALA A 230 -4.42 -8.17 -6.37
C ALA A 230 -5.13 -9.35 -5.68
N HIS A 231 -4.62 -10.57 -5.86
CA HIS A 231 -5.30 -11.77 -5.36
C HIS A 231 -5.51 -11.68 -3.85
N THR A 232 -6.69 -12.10 -3.39
CA THR A 232 -7.08 -12.00 -1.99
C THR A 232 -7.42 -13.38 -1.45
N ASN A 233 -6.49 -13.94 -0.71
CA ASN A 233 -6.68 -15.14 0.10
C ASN A 233 -7.54 -14.78 1.32
N TYR A 234 -8.46 -15.66 1.70
CA TYR A 234 -9.42 -15.42 2.77
C TYR A 234 -9.69 -16.68 3.59
N SER A 235 -9.85 -16.51 4.92
CA SER A 235 -10.42 -17.55 5.78
C SER A 235 -11.14 -16.94 6.97
N THR A 236 -12.10 -17.68 7.53
CA THR A 236 -12.64 -17.41 8.87
C THR A 236 -12.16 -18.45 9.87
N GLU A 237 -12.41 -18.20 11.15
CA GLU A 237 -12.15 -19.13 12.24
C GLU A 237 -12.82 -20.48 12.01
N SER A 238 -14.08 -20.48 11.53
CA SER A 238 -14.79 -21.72 11.20
C SER A 238 -14.16 -22.47 10.03
N MET A 239 -13.68 -21.76 8.99
CA MET A 239 -12.98 -22.38 7.85
C MET A 239 -11.65 -23.04 8.24
N ARG A 240 -10.95 -22.50 9.25
CA ARG A 240 -9.65 -23.01 9.71
C ARG A 240 -9.74 -24.18 10.70
N LYS A 241 -10.94 -24.49 11.19
CA LYS A 241 -11.19 -25.59 12.14
C LYS A 241 -11.44 -26.92 11.41
N ASP A 242 -11.40 -28.00 12.18
CA ASP A 242 -11.75 -29.34 11.69
C ASP A 242 -13.14 -29.33 11.03
N GLY A 243 -13.21 -29.86 9.81
CA GLY A 243 -14.43 -29.85 8.99
C GLY A 243 -14.68 -28.56 8.20
N GLY A 244 -13.81 -27.54 8.28
CA GLY A 244 -14.02 -26.26 7.59
C GLY A 244 -13.98 -26.28 6.05
N PHE A 245 -13.57 -27.40 5.46
CA PHE A 245 -13.62 -27.64 4.00
C PHE A 245 -14.87 -28.39 3.55
N GLU A 246 -15.49 -29.17 4.44
CA GLU A 246 -16.70 -29.95 4.17
C GLU A 246 -17.95 -29.06 4.20
#